data_AF-A0A0Q9IAI3-F1
#
_entry.id   AF-A0A0Q9IAI3-F1
#
_cell.length_a   1.000
_cell.length_b   1.000
_cell.length_c   1.000
_cell.angle_alpha   90.00
_cell.angle_beta   90.00
_cell.angle_gamma   90.00
#
_symmetry.space_group_name_H-M   'P 1'
#
loop_
_entity.id
_entity.type
_entity.pdbx_description
1 polymer ?
#
loop_
_entity_poly.entity_id
_entity_poly.type
_entity_poly.pdbx_seq_one_letter_code
_entity_poly.pdbx_strand_id
1 'polypeptide(L)'
;MTTLKPCLVALAAASLAGCIAARPVPGTPEFTAAQVSRAYDCGLRVDRSGIIARLPAEQRGRFVTANASYAVKSYNAPRRCEMQERERLQQELRLGARR
;
A
#
# COMPACT_ATOMS: atom_id res chain seq x y z
N MET A 1 49.24 -11.41 -8.64
CA MET A 1 48.39 -10.56 -9.50
C MET A 1 47.28 -11.47 -10.02
N THR A 2 45.97 -11.33 -9.79
CA THR A 2 45.11 -10.19 -9.44
C THR A 2 43.81 -10.72 -8.79
N THR A 3 43.59 -10.47 -7.50
CA THR A 3 42.32 -10.74 -6.79
C THR A 3 41.53 -9.43 -6.69
N LEU A 4 40.72 -9.13 -7.71
CA LEU A 4 39.88 -7.93 -7.76
C LEU A 4 38.59 -8.24 -8.52
N LYS A 5 37.65 -8.99 -7.91
CA LYS A 5 36.29 -9.12 -8.47
C LYS A 5 35.12 -9.63 -7.59
N PRO A 6 35.14 -9.61 -6.25
CA PRO A 6 33.89 -9.84 -5.48
C PRO A 6 33.14 -8.54 -5.12
N CYS A 7 33.82 -7.40 -4.97
CA CYS A 7 33.19 -6.18 -4.45
C CYS A 7 32.21 -5.50 -5.42
N LEU A 8 32.43 -5.64 -6.74
CA LEU A 8 31.56 -5.00 -7.74
C LEU A 8 30.19 -5.68 -7.84
N VAL A 9 30.11 -6.99 -7.59
CA VAL A 9 28.85 -7.73 -7.59
C VAL A 9 27.99 -7.37 -6.38
N ALA A 10 28.62 -7.14 -5.22
CA ALA A 10 27.93 -6.70 -4.00
C ALA A 10 27.36 -5.27 -4.13
N LEU A 11 28.09 -4.35 -4.76
CA LEU A 11 27.62 -2.98 -5.03
C LEU A 11 26.47 -2.94 -6.04
N ALA A 12 26.50 -3.79 -7.07
CA ALA A 12 25.40 -3.91 -8.02
C ALA A 12 24.12 -4.48 -7.36
N ALA A 13 24.24 -5.51 -6.51
CA ALA A 13 23.11 -6.08 -5.78
C ALA A 13 22.48 -5.10 -4.77
N ALA A 14 23.29 -4.25 -4.11
CA ALA A 14 22.77 -3.23 -3.18
C ALA A 14 21.99 -2.12 -3.89
N SER A 15 22.33 -1.80 -5.15
CA SER A 15 21.61 -0.78 -5.93
C SER A 15 20.19 -1.20 -6.34
N LEU A 16 19.91 -2.50 -6.42
CA LEU A 16 18.56 -3.04 -6.71
C LEU A 16 17.64 -3.08 -5.47
N ALA A 17 18.20 -3.02 -4.26
CA ALA A 17 17.41 -2.94 -3.02
C ALA A 17 16.79 -1.55 -2.78
N GLY A 18 17.22 -0.53 -3.54
CA GLY A 18 16.78 0.86 -3.38
C GLY A 18 15.37 1.18 -3.86
N CYS A 19 14.66 0.24 -4.50
CA CYS A 19 13.30 0.45 -5.00
C CYS A 19 12.20 -0.10 -4.05
N ILE A 20 12.52 -0.36 -2.78
CA ILE A 20 11.48 -0.68 -1.79
C ILE A 20 10.80 0.63 -1.40
N ALA A 21 9.77 1.03 -2.14
CA ALA A 21 8.87 2.09 -1.72
C ALA A 21 8.36 1.74 -0.30
N ALA A 22 8.67 2.60 0.67
CA ALA A 22 8.25 2.42 2.05
C ALA A 22 6.73 2.20 2.08
N ARG A 23 6.31 1.00 2.48
CA ARG A 23 4.89 0.67 2.61
C ARG A 23 4.37 1.29 3.90
N PRO A 24 3.13 1.80 3.91
CA PRO A 24 2.51 2.24 5.15
C PRO A 24 2.50 1.14 6.20
N VAL A 25 2.62 1.53 7.47
CA VAL A 25 2.64 0.58 8.59
C VAL A 25 1.22 0.09 8.88
N PRO A 26 0.97 -1.23 9.01
CA PRO A 26 -0.34 -1.76 9.38
C PRO A 26 -0.92 -1.10 10.63
N GLY A 27 -2.22 -0.81 10.62
CA GLY A 27 -2.91 -0.11 11.72
C GLY A 27 -2.86 1.42 11.64
N THR A 28 -2.20 2.00 10.63
CA THR A 28 -2.23 3.45 10.38
C THR A 28 -3.35 3.84 9.41
N PRO A 29 -3.87 5.08 9.46
CA PRO A 29 -4.82 5.57 8.47
C PRO A 29 -4.23 5.55 7.04
N GLU A 30 -2.92 5.73 6.88
CA GLU A 30 -2.24 5.65 5.58
C GLU A 30 -2.24 4.23 5.02
N PHE A 31 -2.09 3.21 5.88
CA PHE A 31 -2.20 1.82 5.47
C PHE A 31 -3.63 1.50 5.02
N THR A 32 -4.63 1.88 5.82
CA THR A 32 -6.03 1.70 5.42
C THR A 32 -6.33 2.40 4.09
N ALA A 33 -5.83 3.63 3.90
CA ALA A 33 -5.98 4.36 2.65
C ALA A 33 -5.33 3.64 1.45
N ALA A 34 -4.15 3.04 1.63
CA ALA A 34 -3.47 2.25 0.61
C ALA A 34 -4.27 0.98 0.26
N GLN A 35 -4.81 0.28 1.26
CA GLN A 35 -5.63 -0.91 1.05
C GLN A 35 -6.96 -0.57 0.33
N VAL A 36 -7.59 0.55 0.68
CA VAL A 36 -8.80 1.06 0.00
C VAL A 36 -8.50 1.38 -1.46
N SER A 37 -7.41 2.10 -1.73
CA SER A 37 -7.00 2.39 -3.11
C SER A 37 -6.76 1.10 -3.89
N ARG A 38 -6.03 0.15 -3.30
CA ARG A 38 -5.74 -1.12 -3.96
C ARG A 38 -7.00 -1.93 -4.23
N ALA A 39 -7.96 -1.93 -3.31
CA ALA A 39 -9.25 -2.58 -3.51
C ALA A 39 -10.01 -1.99 -4.71
N TYR A 40 -9.97 -0.67 -4.92
CA TYR A 40 -10.54 -0.05 -6.11
C TYR A 40 -9.84 -0.50 -7.40
N ASP A 41 -8.50 -0.57 -7.41
CA ASP A 41 -7.75 -1.09 -8.57
C ASP A 41 -8.19 -2.52 -8.93
N CYS A 42 -8.50 -3.30 -7.91
CA CYS A 42 -8.96 -4.67 -8.05
C CYS A 42 -10.46 -4.76 -8.41
N GLY A 43 -11.16 -3.65 -8.59
CA GLY A 43 -12.59 -3.62 -8.90
C GLY A 43 -13.49 -4.03 -7.73
N LEU A 44 -13.00 -3.96 -6.49
CA LEU A 44 -13.78 -4.28 -5.29
C LEU A 44 -14.63 -3.08 -4.88
N ARG A 45 -15.85 -3.36 -4.38
CA ARG A 45 -16.69 -2.35 -3.73
C ARG A 45 -16.19 -2.12 -2.30
N VAL A 46 -16.01 -0.86 -1.94
CA VAL A 46 -15.53 -0.46 -0.62
C VAL A 46 -16.49 0.55 0.00
N ASP A 47 -16.96 0.27 1.21
CA ASP A 47 -17.71 1.22 2.04
C ASP A 47 -16.74 2.23 2.68
N ARG A 48 -16.35 3.23 1.89
CA ARG A 48 -15.42 4.28 2.32
C ARG A 48 -16.00 5.15 3.43
N SER A 49 -17.29 5.47 3.37
CA SER A 49 -17.95 6.28 4.39
C SER A 49 -17.95 5.57 5.74
N GLY A 50 -18.27 4.28 5.78
CA GLY A 50 -18.19 3.50 7.01
C GLY A 50 -16.77 3.35 7.55
N ILE A 51 -15.75 3.26 6.68
CA ILE A 51 -14.34 3.27 7.12
C ILE A 51 -14.01 4.60 7.80
N ILE A 52 -14.34 5.74 7.17
CA ILE A 52 -14.09 7.08 7.74
C ILE A 52 -14.82 7.26 9.07
N ALA A 53 -16.06 6.79 9.16
CA ALA A 53 -16.87 6.92 10.37
C ALA A 53 -16.27 6.19 11.58
N ARG A 54 -15.60 5.05 11.35
CA ARG A 54 -14.97 4.23 12.39
C ARG A 54 -13.58 4.70 12.79
N LEU A 55 -12.93 5.55 11.98
CA LEU A 55 -11.65 6.14 12.34
C LEU A 55 -11.82 7.20 13.45
N PRO A 56 -10.88 7.26 14.40
CA PRO A 56 -10.76 8.37 15.35
C PRO A 56 -10.70 9.72 14.62
N ALA A 57 -11.32 10.75 15.20
CA ALA A 57 -11.52 12.04 14.53
C ALA A 57 -10.20 12.67 14.06
N GLU A 58 -9.15 12.55 14.86
CA GLU A 58 -7.80 13.05 14.57
C GLU A 58 -7.12 12.31 13.40
N GLN A 59 -7.54 11.08 13.09
CA GLN A 59 -6.98 10.26 12.01
C GLN A 59 -7.70 10.43 10.68
N ARG A 60 -8.93 10.96 10.67
CA ARG A 60 -9.76 11.10 9.46
C ARG A 60 -9.08 11.98 8.40
N GLY A 61 -8.50 13.11 8.81
CA GLY A 61 -7.80 14.02 7.90
C GLY A 61 -6.62 13.32 7.20
N ARG A 62 -5.81 12.60 7.98
CA ARG A 62 -4.67 11.82 7.47
C ARG A 62 -5.11 10.75 6.47
N PHE A 63 -6.19 10.02 6.78
CA PHE A 63 -6.77 9.03 5.86
C PHE A 63 -7.21 9.66 4.54
N VAL A 64 -7.95 10.78 4.58
CA VAL A 64 -8.47 11.43 3.37
C VAL A 64 -7.33 11.92 2.48
N THR A 65 -6.34 12.59 3.06
CA THR A 65 -5.15 13.07 2.34
C THR A 65 -4.35 11.92 1.71
N ALA A 66 -4.13 10.83 2.46
CA ALA A 66 -3.42 9.67 1.96
C ALA A 66 -4.20 8.97 0.84
N ASN A 67 -5.52 8.81 1.00
CA ASN A 67 -6.38 8.13 0.04
C ASN A 67 -6.43 8.89 -1.30
N ALA A 68 -6.51 10.22 -1.27
CA ALA A 68 -6.41 11.05 -2.48
C ALA A 68 -5.06 10.86 -3.19
N SER A 69 -3.96 10.86 -2.43
CA SER A 69 -2.61 10.65 -2.99
C SER A 69 -2.45 9.27 -3.63
N TYR A 70 -3.00 8.22 -3.02
CA TYR A 70 -2.95 6.87 -3.60
C TYR A 70 -3.84 6.70 -4.83
N ALA A 71 -5.00 7.37 -4.88
CA ALA A 71 -5.85 7.35 -6.06
C ALA A 71 -5.12 7.90 -7.30
N VAL A 72 -4.41 9.03 -7.15
CA VAL A 72 -3.58 9.59 -8.23
C VAL A 72 -2.45 8.63 -8.64
N LYS A 73 -1.75 8.04 -7.66
CA LYS A 73 -0.69 7.07 -7.94
C LYS A 73 -1.20 5.84 -8.69
N SER A 74 -2.36 5.32 -8.30
CA SER A 74 -2.99 4.18 -8.97
C SER A 74 -3.40 4.53 -10.39
N TYR A 75 -4.03 5.69 -10.59
CA TYR A 75 -4.43 6.16 -11.92
C TYR A 75 -3.23 6.21 -12.89
N ASN A 76 -2.09 6.69 -12.42
CA ASN A 76 -0.86 6.78 -13.22
C ASN A 76 -0.15 5.44 -13.45
N ALA A 77 -0.46 4.41 -12.64
CA ALA A 77 0.21 3.11 -12.70
C ALA A 77 -0.75 1.97 -12.33
N PRO A 78 -1.76 1.69 -13.17
CA PRO A 78 -2.75 0.65 -12.86
C PRO A 78 -2.08 -0.72 -12.85
N ARG A 79 -2.38 -1.50 -11.81
CA ARG A 79 -1.82 -2.84 -11.63
C ARG A 79 -2.93 -3.86 -11.54
N ARG A 80 -2.79 -4.97 -12.29
CA ARG A 80 -3.71 -6.12 -12.22
C ARG A 80 -3.73 -6.70 -10.80
N CYS A 81 -4.84 -7.35 -10.46
CA CYS A 81 -5.00 -8.03 -9.18
C CYS A 81 -5.37 -9.49 -9.38
N GLU A 82 -4.60 -10.36 -8.74
CA GLU A 82 -4.88 -11.78 -8.65
C GLU A 82 -6.00 -12.06 -7.64
N MET A 83 -6.65 -13.23 -7.77
CA MET A 83 -7.75 -13.63 -6.89
C MET A 83 -7.35 -13.64 -5.41
N GLN A 84 -6.17 -14.17 -5.09
CA GLN A 84 -5.66 -14.21 -3.72
C GLN A 84 -5.45 -12.80 -3.13
N GLU A 85 -5.05 -11.82 -3.94
CA GLU A 85 -4.90 -10.43 -3.49
C GLU A 85 -6.26 -9.80 -3.17
N ARG A 86 -7.28 -10.07 -4.00
CA ARG A 86 -8.66 -9.60 -3.78
C ARG A 86 -9.22 -10.12 -2.46
N GLU A 87 -9.06 -11.40 -2.19
CA GLU A 87 -9.54 -12.04 -0.95
C GLU A 87 -8.86 -11.43 0.28
N ARG A 88 -7.53 -11.29 0.23
CA ARG A 88 -6.78 -10.64 1.30
C ARG A 88 -7.24 -9.20 1.53
N LEU A 89 -7.45 -8.42 0.47
CA LEU A 89 -7.93 -7.03 0.60
C LEU A 89 -9.32 -6.96 1.24
N GLN A 90 -10.23 -7.85 0.88
CA GLN A 90 -11.55 -7.93 1.50
C GLN A 90 -11.44 -8.26 2.99
N GLN A 91 -10.56 -9.19 3.38
CA GLN A 91 -10.32 -9.51 4.78
C GLN A 91 -9.73 -8.33 5.54
N GLU A 92 -8.69 -7.70 5.00
CA GLU A 92 -8.03 -6.53 5.61
C GLU A 92 -9.01 -5.37 5.82
N LEU A 93 -9.87 -5.07 4.84
CA LEU A 93 -10.85 -3.98 4.97
C LEU A 93 -11.98 -4.32 5.95
N ARG A 94 -12.33 -5.60 6.12
CA ARG A 94 -13.27 -6.05 7.17
C ARG A 94 -12.66 -5.98 8.56
N LEU A 95 -11.36 -6.24 8.71
CA LEU A 95 -10.66 -6.25 9.99
C LEU A 95 -10.23 -4.85 10.42
N GLY A 96 -9.69 -4.05 9.51
CA GLY A 96 -9.32 -2.65 9.72
C GLY A 96 -10.54 -1.76 9.97
N ALA A 97 -11.74 -2.21 9.61
CA ALA A 97 -12.99 -1.59 10.01
C ALA A 97 -13.31 -1.76 11.51
N ARG A 98 -12.67 -2.69 12.24
CA ARG A 98 -13.04 -3.06 13.62
C ARG A 98 -12.01 -2.63 14.67
N ARG A 99 -10.92 -1.97 14.27
CA ARG A 99 -9.89 -1.41 15.14
C ARG A 99 -9.90 0.10 15.02
#